data_AF-A0A948W5D4-F1
#
_entry.id   AF-A0A948W5D4-F1
#
_cell.length_a   1.000
_cell.length_b   1.000
_cell.length_c   1.000
_cell.angle_alpha   90.00
_cell.angle_beta   90.00
_cell.angle_gamma   90.00
#
_symmetry.space_group_name_H-M   'P 1'
#
loop_
_entity.id
_entity.type
_entity.pdbx_description
1 polymer ?
#
loop_
_entity_poly.entity_id
_entity_poly.type
_entity_poly.pdbx_seq_one_letter_code
_entity_poly.pdbx_strand_id
1 'polypeptide(L)'
;MIKSEKGIVVTGVILAFFLAIAWTVANPADASDKTDIKKLKRQTNVMTKVIDEALVDSPNLLVYSSNPTHDLYLEEFGVVFTFEASLVDKGSNWKDLSFLKNFKVQTDDGKIIISKDSEDEDAEELDEEEAEEVEKWRDKDSQRDERLYTRGKEELIDVLIYYGDTMDRLPDDSWVAIAAFLKNSDYFVTNRISQLILKAKVRDLKAYGEDKLTDEEMIAKVVVEEY
;
A
#
# COMPACT_ATOMS: atom_id res chain seq x y z
N MET A 1 -69.07 -15.24 25.74
CA MET A 1 -68.84 -15.99 27.00
C MET A 1 -67.49 -16.66 26.80
N ILE A 2 -66.35 -16.23 27.36
CA ILE A 2 -65.94 -15.89 28.75
C ILE A 2 -64.85 -14.78 28.60
N LYS A 3 -64.98 -13.56 29.17
CA LYS A 3 -64.43 -13.08 30.47
C LYS A 3 -62.97 -13.54 30.71
N SER A 4 -61.98 -12.81 31.22
CA SER A 4 -61.84 -11.57 32.00
C SER A 4 -60.33 -11.38 32.22
N GLU A 5 -59.85 -10.12 32.34
CA GLU A 5 -58.90 -9.58 33.36
C GLU A 5 -57.57 -10.34 33.66
N LYS A 6 -56.36 -9.76 33.84
CA LYS A 6 -55.83 -8.55 34.53
C LYS A 6 -54.42 -8.32 33.91
N GLY A 7 -53.87 -7.12 33.71
CA GLY A 7 -53.80 -6.00 34.63
C GLY A 7 -52.65 -6.18 35.64
N ILE A 8 -51.40 -5.90 35.26
CA ILE A 8 -50.35 -5.51 36.21
C ILE A 8 -49.59 -4.32 35.63
N VAL A 9 -49.92 -3.16 36.22
CA VAL A 9 -49.18 -1.91 36.16
C VAL A 9 -48.01 -2.05 37.15
N VAL A 10 -46.76 -1.96 36.67
CA VAL A 10 -45.61 -1.70 37.55
C VAL A 10 -45.03 -0.35 37.14
N THR A 11 -45.61 0.68 37.73
CA THR A 11 -45.07 2.04 37.74
C THR A 11 -44.27 2.20 39.03
N GLY A 12 -43.05 2.70 38.91
CA GLY A 12 -42.31 3.30 40.01
C GLY A 12 -41.23 2.40 40.62
N VAL A 13 -39.97 2.68 40.32
CA VAL A 13 -39.03 3.42 41.19
C VAL A 13 -37.70 3.50 40.42
N ILE A 14 -37.46 4.60 39.70
CA ILE A 14 -36.10 5.02 39.31
C ILE A 14 -36.03 6.53 39.56
N LEU A 15 -35.99 6.88 40.83
CA LEU A 15 -35.65 8.23 41.29
C LEU A 15 -34.36 8.08 42.11
N ALA A 16 -33.39 8.96 41.82
CA ALA A 16 -32.13 9.17 42.54
C ALA A 16 -30.93 8.27 42.18
N PHE A 17 -30.36 8.48 40.98
CA PHE A 17 -28.92 8.21 40.72
C PHE A 17 -28.35 9.20 39.69
N PHE A 18 -28.69 10.49 39.79
CA PHE A 18 -28.29 11.53 38.83
C PHE A 18 -27.54 12.73 39.46
N LEU A 19 -26.83 12.52 40.57
CA LEU A 19 -26.20 13.62 41.31
C LEU A 19 -24.83 13.22 41.87
N ALA A 20 -23.92 12.77 41.01
CA ALA A 20 -22.54 12.51 41.42
C ALA A 20 -21.49 12.50 40.31
N ILE A 21 -21.57 13.31 39.23
CA ILE A 21 -20.39 13.54 38.36
C ILE A 21 -20.43 14.98 37.82
N ALA A 22 -20.26 15.94 38.71
CA ALA A 22 -19.94 17.32 38.35
C ALA A 22 -18.64 17.73 39.04
N TRP A 23 -17.60 16.92 38.82
CA TRP A 23 -16.20 17.31 38.97
C TRP A 23 -15.54 17.06 37.62
N THR A 24 -15.93 17.86 36.62
CA THR A 24 -15.08 18.14 35.46
C THR A 24 -13.89 18.92 35.99
N VAL A 25 -12.93 18.16 36.52
CA VAL A 25 -11.57 18.63 36.70
C VAL A 25 -11.15 19.16 35.34
N ALA A 26 -10.86 20.45 35.26
CA ALA A 26 -10.17 21.04 34.13
C ALA A 26 -8.81 20.33 34.04
N ASN A 27 -8.78 19.20 33.33
CA ASN A 27 -7.57 18.45 33.07
C ASN A 27 -6.70 19.37 32.19
N PRO A 28 -5.49 19.75 32.61
CA PRO A 28 -4.53 20.42 31.75
C PRO A 28 -3.95 19.44 30.69
N ALA A 29 -4.83 18.69 30.01
CA ALA A 29 -4.46 17.71 28.99
C ALA A 29 -4.02 18.38 27.67
N ASP A 30 -4.46 19.61 27.40
CA ASP A 30 -4.24 20.26 26.10
C ASP A 30 -2.78 20.71 25.84
N ALA A 31 -1.95 20.80 26.88
CA ALA A 31 -0.56 21.25 26.74
C ALA A 31 0.44 20.11 26.47
N SER A 32 0.19 18.90 27.01
CA SER A 32 1.02 17.72 26.72
C SER A 32 0.84 17.26 25.28
N ASP A 33 -0.41 17.27 24.81
CA ASP A 33 -0.83 16.74 23.53
C ASP A 33 -0.08 17.37 22.34
N LYS A 34 0.08 18.70 22.34
CA LYS A 34 0.80 19.42 21.27
C LYS A 34 2.28 19.04 21.15
N THR A 35 2.92 18.69 22.27
CA THR A 35 4.35 18.32 22.26
C THR A 35 4.56 16.93 21.69
N ASP A 36 3.65 16.00 22.03
CA ASP A 36 3.72 14.62 21.56
C ASP A 36 3.38 14.53 20.06
N ILE A 37 2.40 15.29 19.58
CA ILE A 37 2.11 15.41 18.14
C ILE A 37 3.33 15.90 17.35
N LYS A 38 4.08 16.90 17.86
CA LYS A 38 5.27 17.40 17.17
C LYS A 38 6.37 16.35 17.08
N LYS A 39 6.54 15.52 18.11
CA LYS A 39 7.54 14.44 18.12
C LYS A 39 7.13 13.30 17.21
N LEU A 40 5.86 12.88 17.26
CA LEU A 40 5.30 11.87 16.37
C LEU A 40 5.45 12.29 14.91
N LYS A 41 5.09 13.53 14.59
CA LYS A 41 5.30 14.10 13.25
C LYS A 41 6.76 14.05 12.80
N ARG A 42 7.72 14.20 13.73
CA ARG A 42 9.14 14.06 13.38
C ARG A 42 9.50 12.61 13.05
N GLN A 43 8.95 11.63 13.76
CA GLN A 43 9.17 10.20 13.49
C GLN A 43 8.53 9.77 12.17
N THR A 44 7.28 10.18 11.92
CA THR A 44 6.62 9.90 10.64
C THR A 44 7.42 10.50 9.49
N ASN A 45 7.89 11.74 9.61
CA ASN A 45 8.79 12.34 8.60
C ASN A 45 10.11 11.58 8.38
N VAL A 46 10.68 10.94 9.41
CA VAL A 46 11.89 10.12 9.24
C VAL A 46 11.54 8.86 8.46
N MET A 47 10.48 8.15 8.85
CA MET A 47 10.04 6.94 8.18
C MET A 47 9.62 7.20 6.73
N THR A 48 8.92 8.31 6.46
CA THR A 48 8.58 8.73 5.08
C THR A 48 9.84 8.84 4.23
N LYS A 49 10.91 9.46 4.74
CA LYS A 49 12.17 9.59 4.00
C LYS A 49 12.87 8.26 3.77
N VAL A 50 12.83 7.37 4.76
CA VAL A 50 13.40 6.02 4.64
C VAL A 50 12.65 5.23 3.57
N ILE A 51 11.31 5.28 3.58
CA ILE A 51 10.49 4.63 2.56
C ILE A 51 10.78 5.26 1.19
N ASP A 52 10.87 6.58 1.08
CA ASP A 52 11.21 7.27 -0.17
C ASP A 52 12.58 6.81 -0.72
N GLU A 53 13.60 6.72 0.14
CA GLU A 53 14.94 6.25 -0.24
C GLU A 53 14.92 4.79 -0.67
N ALA A 54 14.26 3.91 0.10
CA ALA A 54 14.10 2.50 -0.26
C ALA A 54 13.35 2.31 -1.59
N LEU A 55 12.33 3.14 -1.86
CA LEU A 55 11.58 3.10 -3.12
C LEU A 55 12.39 3.61 -4.30
N VAL A 56 13.22 4.64 -4.11
CA VAL A 56 14.11 5.17 -5.15
C VAL A 56 15.21 4.17 -5.51
N ASP A 57 15.75 3.46 -4.51
CA ASP A 57 16.81 2.48 -4.70
C ASP A 57 16.29 1.10 -5.12
N SER A 58 14.99 0.85 -5.02
CA SER A 58 14.39 -0.44 -5.38
C SER A 58 14.58 -0.76 -6.87
N PRO A 59 15.20 -1.89 -7.22
CA PRO A 59 15.28 -2.34 -8.60
C PRO A 59 13.99 -3.01 -9.09
N ASN A 60 12.99 -3.16 -8.20
CA ASN A 60 11.78 -3.96 -8.41
C ASN A 60 10.52 -3.10 -8.54
N LEU A 61 10.45 -1.99 -7.81
CA LEU A 61 9.32 -1.06 -7.81
C LEU A 61 9.71 0.27 -8.47
N LEU A 62 8.81 0.80 -9.28
CA LEU A 62 8.93 2.12 -9.92
C LEU A 62 7.94 3.09 -9.27
N VAL A 63 8.44 4.23 -8.81
CA VAL A 63 7.62 5.31 -8.23
C VAL A 63 7.55 6.51 -9.16
N TYR A 64 6.39 7.18 -9.19
CA TYR A 64 6.08 8.25 -10.16
C TYR A 64 6.47 9.66 -9.70
N SER A 65 6.91 9.83 -8.46
CA SER A 65 7.19 11.14 -7.89
C SER A 65 8.51 11.14 -7.11
N SER A 66 9.06 12.33 -6.89
CA SER A 66 10.30 12.53 -6.11
C SER A 66 10.09 12.44 -4.59
N ASN A 67 8.84 12.46 -4.14
CA ASN A 67 8.45 12.25 -2.73
C ASN A 67 7.19 11.38 -2.76
N PRO A 68 7.33 10.09 -3.09
CA PRO A 68 6.19 9.21 -3.35
C PRO A 68 5.36 8.91 -2.11
N THR A 69 5.95 9.03 -0.92
CA THR A 69 5.31 8.61 0.32
C THR A 69 4.56 9.74 1.02
N HIS A 70 3.35 9.44 1.47
CA HIS A 70 2.54 10.29 2.32
C HIS A 70 2.21 9.59 3.64
N ASP A 71 2.35 10.28 4.77
CA ASP A 71 1.98 9.77 6.08
C ASP A 71 0.60 10.26 6.53
N LEU A 72 -0.18 9.36 7.13
CA LEU A 72 -1.47 9.64 7.75
C LEU A 72 -1.50 9.04 9.16
N TYR A 73 -1.65 9.88 10.18
CA TYR A 73 -1.89 9.45 11.55
C TYR A 73 -3.39 9.34 11.84
N LEU A 74 -3.77 8.21 12.44
CA LEU A 74 -5.13 7.86 12.82
C LEU A 74 -5.13 7.44 14.29
N GLU A 75 -5.85 8.16 15.15
CA GLU A 75 -5.77 8.02 16.62
C GLU A 75 -5.95 6.57 17.12
N GLU A 76 -6.95 5.85 16.60
CA GLU A 76 -7.26 4.48 17.03
C GLU A 76 -6.50 3.40 16.26
N PHE A 77 -5.88 3.75 15.14
CA PHE A 77 -5.20 2.79 14.27
C PHE A 77 -3.68 2.87 14.43
N GLY A 78 -3.09 4.05 14.37
CA GLY A 78 -1.65 4.28 14.31
C GLY A 78 -1.26 5.12 13.09
N VAL A 79 -0.22 4.72 12.36
CA VAL A 79 0.27 5.47 11.20
C VAL A 79 0.16 4.62 9.93
N VAL A 80 -0.29 5.25 8.85
CA VAL A 80 -0.34 4.68 7.50
C VAL A 80 0.57 5.49 6.59
N PHE A 81 1.49 4.82 5.91
CA PHE A 81 2.30 5.36 4.83
C PHE A 81 1.72 4.91 3.51
N THR A 82 1.42 5.85 2.61
CA THR A 82 0.82 5.55 1.30
C THR A 82 1.71 6.03 0.17
N PHE A 83 1.76 5.28 -0.92
CA PHE A 83 2.42 5.70 -2.15
C PHE A 83 1.83 4.98 -3.36
N GLU A 84 2.14 5.46 -4.55
CA GLU A 84 1.80 4.81 -5.81
C GLU A 84 3.05 4.18 -6.43
N ALA A 85 2.95 2.92 -6.85
CA ALA A 85 4.05 2.20 -7.47
C ALA A 85 3.62 1.37 -8.69
N SER A 86 4.60 1.06 -9.52
CA SER A 86 4.52 0.09 -10.61
C SER A 86 5.64 -0.93 -10.49
N LEU A 87 5.63 -1.98 -11.31
CA LEU A 87 6.83 -2.82 -11.45
C LEU A 87 7.84 -2.10 -12.36
N VAL A 88 9.13 -2.28 -12.08
CA VAL A 88 10.18 -1.80 -12.98
C VAL A 88 10.14 -2.66 -14.25
N ASP A 89 9.39 -2.20 -15.24
CA ASP A 89 9.33 -2.85 -16.54
C ASP A 89 10.62 -2.56 -17.31
N LYS A 90 11.62 -3.43 -17.13
CA LYS A 90 12.84 -3.45 -17.96
C LYS A 90 12.59 -4.17 -19.30
N GLY A 91 11.40 -4.73 -19.49
CA GLY A 91 11.02 -5.59 -20.60
C GLY A 91 10.24 -4.90 -21.71
N SER A 92 9.61 -3.74 -21.43
CA SER A 92 9.15 -2.77 -22.43
C SER A 92 10.36 -2.14 -23.10
N ASN A 93 10.98 -2.98 -23.89
CA ASN A 93 11.98 -2.70 -24.86
C ASN A 93 11.46 -1.56 -25.75
N TRP A 94 12.08 -0.40 -25.64
CA TRP A 94 12.29 0.49 -26.80
C TRP A 94 12.88 -0.23 -28.02
N LYS A 95 13.24 -1.53 -27.93
CA LYS A 95 13.61 -2.39 -29.05
C LYS A 95 12.44 -3.06 -29.74
N ASP A 96 11.25 -3.14 -29.13
CA ASP A 96 10.07 -3.55 -29.87
C ASP A 96 9.48 -2.35 -30.63
N LEU A 97 10.32 -1.73 -31.48
CA LEU A 97 9.89 -0.77 -32.50
C LEU A 97 9.07 -1.47 -33.60
N SER A 98 8.65 -2.73 -33.40
CA SER A 98 7.67 -3.38 -34.28
C SER A 98 6.35 -2.62 -34.28
N PHE A 99 5.94 -2.01 -33.16
CA PHE A 99 4.80 -1.10 -33.17
C PHE A 99 5.06 0.10 -34.10
N LEU A 100 6.29 0.65 -34.11
CA LEU A 100 6.73 1.69 -35.05
C LEU A 100 6.86 1.23 -36.50
N LYS A 101 6.88 -0.07 -36.81
CA LYS A 101 6.81 -0.52 -38.22
C LYS A 101 5.53 -0.05 -38.90
N ASN A 102 4.45 0.14 -38.13
CA ASN A 102 3.17 0.65 -38.62
C ASN A 102 3.04 2.17 -38.47
N PHE A 103 4.08 2.85 -37.97
CA PHE A 103 4.12 4.30 -37.86
C PHE A 103 5.14 4.87 -38.84
N LYS A 104 4.64 5.62 -39.80
CA LYS A 104 5.49 6.39 -40.71
C LYS A 104 5.87 7.69 -40.03
N VAL A 105 7.15 7.87 -39.76
CA VAL A 105 7.68 9.14 -39.23
C VAL A 105 8.08 10.01 -40.41
N GLN A 106 7.36 11.10 -40.64
CA GLN A 106 7.71 12.12 -41.64
C GLN A 106 8.08 13.42 -40.93
N THR A 107 9.11 14.10 -41.46
CA THR A 107 9.47 15.45 -41.01
C THR A 107 9.01 16.43 -42.07
N ASP A 108 8.09 17.33 -41.72
CA ASP A 108 7.56 18.38 -42.61
C ASP A 108 7.65 19.74 -41.90
N ASP A 109 8.28 20.73 -42.53
CA ASP A 109 8.55 22.07 -41.97
C ASP A 109 9.16 22.08 -40.54
N GLY A 110 10.05 21.12 -40.23
CA GLY A 110 10.68 21.00 -38.92
C GLY A 110 9.78 20.43 -37.82
N LYS A 111 8.59 19.92 -38.18
CA LYS A 111 7.70 19.16 -37.29
C LYS A 111 7.84 17.66 -37.57
N ILE A 112 7.85 16.86 -36.52
CA ILE A 112 7.80 15.40 -36.60
C ILE A 112 6.32 14.98 -36.59
N ILE A 113 5.85 14.38 -37.69
CA ILE A 113 4.50 13.83 -37.83
C ILE A 113 4.62 12.31 -37.77
N ILE A 114 3.88 11.70 -36.85
CA ILE A 114 3.81 10.24 -36.66
C ILE A 114 2.41 9.81 -37.10
N SER A 115 2.30 9.16 -38.26
CA SER A 115 1.02 8.66 -38.81
C SER A 115 0.97 7.14 -38.77
N LYS A 116 -0.13 6.58 -38.24
CA LYS A 116 -0.42 5.14 -38.27
C LYS A 116 -1.01 4.78 -39.63
N ASP A 117 -0.35 3.90 -40.38
CA ASP A 117 -0.94 3.35 -41.62
C ASP A 117 -2.13 2.47 -41.23
N SER A 118 -3.33 2.79 -41.73
CA SER A 118 -4.59 2.18 -41.31
C SER A 118 -5.19 1.25 -42.37
N GLU A 119 -4.41 0.78 -43.34
CA GLU A 119 -4.97 0.14 -44.55
C GLU A 119 -4.87 -1.39 -44.63
N ASP A 120 -4.18 -2.11 -43.73
CA ASP A 120 -4.13 -3.58 -43.79
C ASP A 120 -4.61 -4.22 -42.47
N GLU A 121 -5.90 -4.56 -42.42
CA GLU A 121 -6.56 -5.38 -41.38
C GLU A 121 -6.65 -6.86 -41.78
N ASP A 122 -5.79 -7.34 -42.68
CA ASP A 122 -5.64 -8.77 -42.92
C ASP A 122 -4.79 -9.33 -41.78
N ALA A 123 -5.47 -9.84 -40.74
CA ALA A 123 -4.85 -10.59 -39.66
C ALA A 123 -4.15 -11.82 -40.26
N GLU A 124 -2.86 -11.68 -40.58
CA GLU A 124 -2.03 -12.81 -40.98
C GLU A 124 -2.10 -13.84 -39.86
N GLU A 125 -2.62 -15.02 -40.20
CA GLU A 125 -2.72 -16.16 -39.30
C GLU A 125 -1.28 -16.55 -38.94
N LEU A 126 -0.84 -16.25 -37.71
CA LEU A 126 0.47 -16.65 -37.22
C LEU A 126 0.61 -18.16 -37.40
N ASP A 127 1.75 -18.62 -37.91
CA ASP A 127 2.00 -20.05 -37.97
C ASP A 127 2.14 -20.64 -36.56
N GLU A 128 2.03 -21.96 -36.45
CA GLU A 128 2.07 -22.66 -35.16
C GLU A 128 3.39 -22.41 -34.40
N GLU A 129 4.49 -22.16 -35.12
CA GLU A 129 5.82 -21.92 -34.55
C GLU A 129 5.90 -20.52 -33.93
N GLU A 130 5.42 -19.49 -34.63
CA GLU A 130 5.32 -18.12 -34.14
C GLU A 130 4.36 -18.02 -32.94
N ALA A 131 3.24 -18.74 -32.97
CA ALA A 131 2.30 -18.79 -31.85
C ALA A 131 2.95 -19.39 -30.58
N GLU A 132 3.71 -20.49 -30.72
CA GLU A 132 4.43 -21.12 -29.62
C GLU A 132 5.54 -20.21 -29.05
N GLU A 133 6.25 -19.48 -29.92
CA GLU A 133 7.24 -18.49 -29.46
C GLU A 133 6.56 -17.37 -28.64
N VAL A 134 5.47 -16.80 -29.13
CA VAL A 134 4.72 -15.74 -28.42
C VAL A 134 4.26 -16.22 -27.04
N GLU A 135 3.76 -17.45 -26.92
CA GLU A 135 3.35 -18.02 -25.63
C GLU A 135 4.54 -18.12 -24.66
N LYS A 136 5.70 -18.63 -25.13
CA LYS A 136 6.93 -18.70 -24.32
C LYS A 136 7.40 -17.33 -23.84
N TRP A 137 7.29 -16.30 -24.67
CA TRP A 137 7.62 -14.92 -24.28
C TRP A 137 6.69 -14.40 -23.18
N ARG A 138 5.37 -14.63 -23.31
CA ARG A 138 4.37 -14.23 -22.30
C ARG A 138 4.59 -14.91 -20.96
N ASP A 139 4.89 -16.21 -20.96
CA ASP A 139 5.19 -16.95 -19.74
C ASP A 139 6.46 -16.43 -19.04
N LYS A 140 7.49 -16.11 -19.83
CA LYS A 140 8.75 -15.59 -19.31
C LYS A 140 8.59 -14.20 -18.70
N ASP A 141 7.82 -13.33 -19.34
CA ASP A 141 7.52 -12.00 -18.80
C ASP A 141 6.65 -12.09 -17.55
N SER A 142 5.64 -12.97 -17.53
CA SER A 142 4.83 -13.23 -16.34
C SER A 142 5.68 -13.69 -15.14
N GLN A 143 6.60 -14.64 -15.36
CA GLN A 143 7.53 -15.10 -14.31
C GLN A 143 8.49 -14.00 -13.84
N ARG A 144 8.91 -13.10 -14.74
CA ARG A 144 9.77 -11.98 -14.38
C ARG A 144 9.01 -11.01 -13.48
N ASP A 145 7.81 -10.64 -13.89
CA ASP A 145 6.99 -9.67 -13.16
C ASP A 145 6.58 -10.21 -11.80
N GLU A 146 6.27 -11.50 -11.69
CA GLU A 146 6.06 -12.19 -10.41
C GLU A 146 7.27 -12.08 -9.48
N ARG A 147 8.49 -12.26 -10.00
CA ARG A 147 9.72 -12.11 -9.21
C ARG A 147 9.94 -10.68 -8.77
N LEU A 148 9.71 -9.70 -9.65
CA LEU A 148 9.83 -8.28 -9.31
C LEU A 148 8.82 -7.93 -8.22
N TYR A 149 7.57 -8.35 -8.37
CA TYR A 149 6.53 -8.14 -7.36
C TYR A 149 6.90 -8.75 -6.02
N THR A 150 7.34 -10.01 -6.02
CA THR A 150 7.71 -10.73 -4.79
C THR A 150 8.86 -10.03 -4.07
N ARG A 151 9.92 -9.65 -4.79
CA ARG A 151 11.07 -8.95 -4.21
C ARG A 151 10.74 -7.54 -3.74
N GLY A 152 9.96 -6.79 -4.51
CA GLY A 152 9.49 -5.47 -4.08
C GLY A 152 8.64 -5.54 -2.81
N LYS A 153 7.81 -6.59 -2.68
CA LYS A 153 7.06 -6.86 -1.46
C LYS A 153 7.98 -7.18 -0.27
N GLU A 154 8.98 -8.04 -0.47
CA GLU A 154 9.99 -8.37 0.56
C GLU A 154 10.75 -7.11 1.02
N GLU A 155 11.20 -6.26 0.09
CA GLU A 155 11.86 -4.98 0.40
C GLU A 155 11.01 -4.06 1.27
N LEU A 156 9.71 -3.98 1.00
CA LEU A 156 8.79 -3.18 1.82
C LEU A 156 8.54 -3.79 3.20
N ILE A 157 8.53 -5.13 3.32
CA ILE A 157 8.45 -5.82 4.61
C ILE A 157 9.70 -5.51 5.43
N ASP A 158 10.88 -5.59 4.81
CA ASP A 158 12.16 -5.28 5.45
C ASP A 158 12.16 -3.82 5.94
N VAL A 159 11.74 -2.87 5.11
CA VAL A 159 11.62 -1.46 5.52
C VAL A 159 10.69 -1.29 6.72
N LEU A 160 9.53 -1.96 6.71
CA LEU A 160 8.58 -1.91 7.82
C LEU A 160 9.19 -2.47 9.12
N ILE A 161 9.92 -3.60 9.04
CA ILE A 161 10.51 -4.27 10.19
C ILE A 161 11.71 -3.47 10.73
N TYR A 162 12.67 -3.11 9.88
CA TYR A 162 13.93 -2.48 10.30
C TYR A 162 13.77 -1.04 10.81
N TYR A 163 12.73 -0.34 10.38
CA TYR A 163 12.52 1.06 10.78
C TYR A 163 11.23 1.29 11.56
N GLY A 164 10.37 0.28 11.67
CA GLY A 164 9.11 0.39 12.39
C GLY A 164 9.30 0.59 13.90
N ASP A 165 10.41 0.12 14.47
CA ASP A 165 10.77 0.31 15.89
C ASP A 165 10.95 1.81 16.25
N THR A 166 11.31 2.64 15.27
CA THR A 166 11.46 4.09 15.42
C THR A 166 10.15 4.80 15.80
N MET A 167 9.00 4.11 15.68
CA MET A 167 7.66 4.58 16.07
C MET A 167 7.39 4.45 17.58
N ASP A 168 8.38 4.78 18.41
CA ASP A 168 8.33 4.57 19.87
C ASP A 168 7.20 5.34 20.58
N ARG A 169 6.69 6.41 19.96
CA ARG A 169 5.61 7.27 20.49
C ARG A 169 4.23 6.68 20.30
N LEU A 170 4.08 5.72 19.39
CA LEU A 170 2.80 5.08 19.20
C LEU A 170 2.50 4.11 20.36
N PRO A 171 1.23 3.98 20.77
CA PRO A 171 0.80 2.93 21.67
C PRO A 171 1.18 1.54 21.15
N ASP A 172 1.49 0.62 22.05
CA ASP A 172 1.92 -0.74 21.72
C ASP A 172 0.87 -1.52 20.90
N ASP A 173 -0.41 -1.22 21.13
CA ASP A 173 -1.54 -1.81 20.40
C ASP A 173 -1.87 -1.08 19.09
N SER A 174 -1.17 -0.01 18.72
CA SER A 174 -1.32 0.63 17.41
C SER A 174 -0.59 -0.14 16.31
N TRP A 175 -0.95 0.16 15.06
CA TRP A 175 -0.39 -0.39 13.83
C TRP A 175 0.51 0.63 13.14
N VAL A 176 1.58 0.13 12.53
CA VAL A 176 2.32 0.83 11.48
C VAL A 176 2.02 0.12 10.19
N ALA A 177 1.52 0.84 9.19
CA ALA A 177 1.11 0.26 7.91
C ALA A 177 1.77 0.96 6.73
N ILE A 178 2.13 0.20 5.71
CA ILE A 178 2.53 0.65 4.38
C ILE A 178 1.45 0.19 3.41
N ALA A 179 0.85 1.11 2.66
CA ALA A 179 -0.18 0.84 1.66
C ALA A 179 0.27 1.36 0.29
N ALA A 180 0.64 0.43 -0.58
CA ALA A 180 1.04 0.70 -1.95
C ALA A 180 -0.15 0.57 -2.91
N PHE A 181 -0.40 1.60 -3.70
CA PHE A 181 -1.36 1.57 -4.81
C PHE A 181 -0.63 1.16 -6.09
N LEU A 182 -0.96 -0.02 -6.59
CA LEU A 182 -0.22 -0.70 -7.66
C LEU A 182 -0.90 -0.46 -9.01
N LYS A 183 -0.15 0.08 -9.98
CA LYS A 183 -0.69 0.44 -11.30
C LYS A 183 0.32 0.22 -12.43
N ASN A 184 -0.19 0.28 -13.66
CA ASN A 184 0.60 0.32 -14.90
C ASN A 184 1.52 -0.88 -15.13
N SER A 185 1.11 -2.09 -14.72
CA SER A 185 1.76 -3.35 -15.09
C SER A 185 0.69 -4.39 -15.43
N ASP A 186 0.90 -5.14 -16.51
CA ASP A 186 0.01 -6.22 -16.94
C ASP A 186 -0.11 -7.33 -15.88
N TYR A 187 0.93 -7.51 -15.06
CA TYR A 187 0.91 -8.43 -13.93
C TYR A 187 -0.19 -8.07 -12.92
N PHE A 188 -0.32 -6.79 -12.57
CA PHE A 188 -1.34 -6.31 -11.64
C PHE A 188 -2.75 -6.47 -12.20
N VAL A 189 -2.94 -6.21 -13.49
CA VAL A 189 -4.24 -6.38 -14.16
C VAL A 189 -4.62 -7.86 -14.21
N THR A 190 -3.69 -8.72 -14.62
CA THR A 190 -3.90 -10.16 -14.74
C THR A 190 -4.22 -10.81 -13.40
N ASN A 191 -3.49 -10.45 -12.34
CA ASN A 191 -3.68 -10.98 -11.00
C ASN A 191 -4.74 -10.24 -10.18
N ARG A 192 -5.33 -9.17 -10.74
CA ARG A 192 -6.31 -8.30 -10.05
C ARG A 192 -5.78 -7.73 -8.73
N ILE A 193 -4.52 -7.29 -8.74
CA ILE A 193 -3.86 -6.69 -7.58
C ILE A 193 -3.75 -5.18 -7.85
N SER A 194 -4.60 -4.42 -7.18
CA SER A 194 -4.64 -2.96 -7.19
C SER A 194 -3.96 -2.33 -5.96
N GLN A 195 -3.88 -3.08 -4.85
CA GLN A 195 -3.33 -2.58 -3.60
C GLN A 195 -2.55 -3.66 -2.86
N LEU A 196 -1.42 -3.27 -2.26
CA LEU A 196 -0.66 -4.08 -1.30
C LEU A 196 -0.64 -3.32 0.04
N ILE A 197 -1.11 -3.97 1.11
CA ILE A 197 -1.06 -3.43 2.47
C ILE A 197 -0.20 -4.34 3.34
N LEU A 198 0.84 -3.76 3.94
CA LEU A 198 1.71 -4.39 4.92
C LEU A 198 1.49 -3.70 6.26
N LYS A 199 1.22 -4.43 7.33
CA LYS A 199 1.04 -3.81 8.66
C LYS A 199 1.58 -4.68 9.78
N ALA A 200 2.17 -4.05 10.78
CA ALA A 200 2.68 -4.68 11.99
C ALA A 200 2.27 -3.89 13.23
N LYS A 201 2.09 -4.59 14.36
CA LYS A 201 1.83 -3.93 15.65
C LYS A 201 3.11 -3.30 16.18
N VAL A 202 2.97 -2.12 16.78
CA VAL A 202 4.09 -1.39 17.40
C VAL A 202 4.79 -2.21 18.48
N ARG A 203 4.04 -2.97 19.30
CA ARG A 203 4.65 -3.87 20.31
C ARG A 203 5.61 -4.91 19.71
N ASP A 204 5.26 -5.43 18.53
CA ASP A 204 6.02 -6.49 17.88
C ASP A 204 7.27 -5.87 17.22
N LEU A 205 7.13 -4.70 16.59
CA LEU A 205 8.25 -3.92 16.06
C LEU A 205 9.25 -3.52 17.14
N LYS A 206 8.76 -3.07 18.31
CA LYS A 206 9.61 -2.77 19.48
C LYS A 206 10.30 -4.02 20.00
N ALA A 207 9.58 -5.13 20.13
CA ALA A 207 10.16 -6.39 20.59
C ALA A 207 11.25 -6.88 19.63
N TYR A 208 11.07 -6.70 18.32
CA TYR A 208 12.10 -6.98 17.32
C TYR A 208 13.33 -6.08 17.48
N GLY A 209 13.15 -4.75 17.57
CA GLY A 209 14.27 -3.81 17.80
C GLY A 209 15.00 -3.98 19.13
N GLU A 210 14.38 -4.70 20.09
CA GLU A 210 14.98 -5.09 21.38
C GLU A 210 15.57 -6.52 21.36
N ASP A 211 15.73 -7.15 20.20
CA ASP A 211 16.23 -8.52 20.00
C ASP A 211 15.42 -9.60 20.74
N LYS A 212 14.12 -9.35 20.98
CA LYS A 212 13.20 -10.29 21.64
C LYS A 212 12.42 -11.17 20.65
N LEU A 213 12.47 -10.86 19.37
CA LEU A 213 11.89 -11.64 18.28
C LEU A 213 12.97 -11.90 17.23
N THR A 214 12.99 -13.10 16.65
CA THR A 214 13.84 -13.37 15.47
C THR A 214 13.25 -12.75 14.21
N ASP A 215 14.03 -12.68 13.13
CA ASP A 215 13.55 -12.24 11.81
C ASP A 215 12.34 -13.08 11.37
N GLU A 216 12.41 -14.41 11.51
CA GLU A 216 11.30 -15.28 11.09
C GLU A 216 10.04 -15.06 11.94
N GLU A 217 10.21 -14.86 13.25
CA GLU A 217 9.09 -14.57 14.15
C GLU A 217 8.45 -13.21 13.83
N MET A 218 9.26 -12.21 13.50
CA MET A 218 8.78 -10.88 13.15
C MET A 218 8.07 -10.87 11.79
N ILE A 219 8.64 -11.53 10.77
CA ILE A 219 8.00 -11.70 9.46
C ILE A 219 6.65 -12.39 9.60
N ALA A 220 6.55 -13.44 10.43
CA ALA A 220 5.29 -14.14 10.68
C ALA A 220 4.21 -13.27 11.38
N LYS A 221 4.61 -12.16 12.02
CA LYS A 221 3.72 -11.18 12.65
C LYS A 221 3.29 -10.06 11.71
N VAL A 222 3.98 -9.87 10.58
CA VAL A 222 3.56 -8.91 9.56
C VAL A 222 2.31 -9.42 8.85
N VAL A 223 1.27 -8.61 8.84
CA VAL A 223 0.04 -8.89 8.10
C VAL A 223 0.19 -8.32 6.70
N VAL A 224 0.02 -9.18 5.69
CA VAL A 224 0.07 -8.85 4.27
C VAL A 224 -1.32 -9.04 3.66
N GLU A 225 -1.87 -7.99 3.07
CA GLU A 225 -3.17 -8.00 2.39
C GLU A 225 -3.01 -7.49 0.96
N GLU A 226 -3.60 -8.19 0.00
CA GLU A 226 -3.59 -7.87 -1.43
C GLU A 226 -5.05 -7.72 -1.89
N TYR A 227 -5.38 -6.63 -2.60
CA TYR A 227 -6.74 -6.30 -3.05
C TYR A 227 -6.83 -6.00 -4.54
#